data_AF-A0A2P2I9M2-F1
#
_entry.id   AF-A0A2P2I9M2-F1
#
_cell.length_a   1.000
_cell.length_b   1.000
_cell.length_c   1.000
_cell.angle_alpha   90.00
_cell.angle_beta   90.00
_cell.angle_gamma   90.00
#
_symmetry.space_group_name_H-M   'P 1'
#
loop_
_entity.id
_entity.type
_entity.pdbx_description
1 polymer ?
#
loop_
_entity_poly.entity_id
_entity_poly.type
_entity_poly.pdbx_seq_one_letter_code
_entity_poly.pdbx_strand_id
1 'polypeptide(L)'
;MAWDRLKKFFAKEKELAKEIKDEVKKIIVKDDKVAMFCYQCQETAKGTGCTVRGVCGKQPETANLQDLLIYTLKGISILREGHSLESRDDCEVCKGVDYFIANSLFMTITNANFDDEAFAVEIRKALEIREGLKDGGCVAKRLADHDVLTFTVDTVEEMQAKAISVGVLSTENEDIRSLRELSIYGLKGLAAYYEHANNLGYKNKEIVMFMEKCLASTLDDSLSVDDLIALVLETGKFGVDAMALLDKANCGTFGNPEITEVNIGVGTNPGILVSGHDLNDIVQLLEQTEGTGVDIYTHSEMLPTHYYPKLKKFKHLVGNYGNAWWKQKEEFESFNGPIIFTTNCIVPPKAGASYEGKVFTTNAAGYPGWERITVNEDGTKDFTNVIEIAKTCKAPIEIETGSIVGGFAHHQVFALADKIVDAVKSGAIKKFFVMAGCDGRMKSRDYYTEFAEKLPKDTIILTAGCAKFRYNKLNLGDIGGIPRVLDAGQCNDSYSLALIALKLKEVFEL
;
A
#
# COMPACT_ATOMS: atom_id res chain seq x y z
N MET A 1 -59.85 2.28 -10.46
CA MET A 1 -59.93 1.23 -9.41
C MET A 1 -58.71 0.32 -9.33
N ALA A 2 -58.22 -0.28 -10.42
CA ALA A 2 -57.04 -1.17 -10.38
C ALA A 2 -55.71 -0.43 -10.07
N TRP A 3 -55.52 0.77 -10.63
CA TRP A 3 -54.29 1.56 -10.47
C TRP A 3 -54.09 2.09 -9.04
N ASP A 4 -55.17 2.48 -8.36
CA ASP A 4 -55.11 2.92 -6.96
C ASP A 4 -54.81 1.78 -6.00
N ARG A 5 -55.22 0.55 -6.32
CA ARG A 5 -54.85 -0.64 -5.55
C ARG A 5 -53.35 -0.97 -5.69
N LEU A 6 -52.80 -0.82 -6.90
CA LEU A 6 -51.36 -1.00 -7.15
C LEU A 6 -50.51 0.03 -6.39
N LYS A 7 -50.91 1.31 -6.40
CA LYS A 7 -50.21 2.36 -5.64
C LYS A 7 -50.24 2.11 -4.13
N LYS A 8 -51.37 1.65 -3.59
CA LYS A 8 -51.47 1.27 -2.17
C LYS A 8 -50.62 0.05 -1.83
N PHE A 9 -50.50 -0.92 -2.74
CA PHE A 9 -49.63 -2.09 -2.57
C PHE A 9 -48.15 -1.68 -2.48
N PHE A 10 -47.65 -0.88 -3.43
CA PHE A 10 -46.25 -0.41 -3.42
C PHE A 10 -45.94 0.57 -2.28
N ALA A 11 -46.92 1.38 -1.85
CA ALA A 11 -46.76 2.22 -0.66
C ALA A 11 -46.59 1.38 0.61
N LYS A 12 -47.37 0.29 0.72
CA LYS A 12 -47.31 -0.65 1.84
C LYS A 12 -46.03 -1.48 1.84
N GLU A 13 -45.49 -1.85 0.68
CA GLU A 13 -44.16 -2.47 0.57
C GLU A 13 -43.03 -1.51 0.98
N LYS A 14 -43.12 -0.22 0.62
CA LYS A 14 -42.12 0.78 1.03
C LYS A 14 -42.19 1.08 2.53
N GLU A 15 -43.38 1.13 3.12
CA GLU A 15 -43.54 1.23 4.58
C GLU A 15 -42.99 -0.01 5.27
N LEU A 16 -43.31 -1.21 4.78
CA LEU A 16 -42.81 -2.46 5.35
C LEU A 16 -41.29 -2.57 5.22
N ALA A 17 -40.71 -2.20 4.08
CA ALA A 17 -39.25 -2.17 3.90
C ALA A 17 -38.58 -1.13 4.81
N LYS A 18 -39.25 -0.01 5.08
CA LYS A 18 -38.78 1.00 6.03
C LYS A 18 -38.89 0.51 7.47
N GLU A 19 -40.00 -0.13 7.85
CA GLU A 19 -40.19 -0.73 9.17
C GLU A 19 -39.21 -1.86 9.43
N ILE A 20 -38.95 -2.73 8.45
CA ILE A 20 -37.91 -3.77 8.52
C ILE A 20 -36.54 -3.11 8.65
N LYS A 21 -36.23 -2.04 7.90
CA LYS A 21 -34.94 -1.35 7.99
C LYS A 21 -34.76 -0.63 9.33
N ASP A 22 -35.84 -0.09 9.90
CA ASP A 22 -35.87 0.56 11.20
C ASP A 22 -35.86 -0.47 12.35
N GLU A 23 -36.44 -1.65 12.19
CA GLU A 23 -36.32 -2.79 13.11
C GLU A 23 -34.93 -3.43 13.06
N VAL A 24 -34.35 -3.63 11.87
CA VAL A 24 -32.96 -4.07 11.69
C VAL A 24 -32.01 -3.05 12.33
N LYS A 25 -32.26 -1.74 12.16
CA LYS A 25 -31.53 -0.70 12.91
C LYS A 25 -31.72 -0.82 14.41
N LYS A 26 -32.93 -1.10 14.91
CA LYS A 26 -33.19 -1.29 16.35
C LYS A 26 -32.56 -2.56 16.92
N ILE A 27 -32.42 -3.62 16.11
CA ILE A 27 -31.72 -4.86 16.47
C ILE A 27 -30.21 -4.61 16.52
N ILE A 28 -29.65 -3.87 15.54
CA ILE A 28 -28.24 -3.46 15.52
C ILE A 28 -27.90 -2.49 16.68
N VAL A 29 -28.85 -1.64 17.10
CA VAL A 29 -28.66 -0.66 18.19
C VAL A 29 -28.90 -1.27 19.59
N LYS A 30 -29.42 -2.50 19.70
CA LYS A 30 -29.73 -3.13 21.01
C LYS A 30 -28.62 -3.99 21.60
N ASP A 31 -27.59 -4.32 20.85
CA ASP A 31 -26.32 -4.81 21.38
C ASP A 31 -25.34 -3.63 21.32
N ASP A 32 -24.63 -3.33 22.42
CA ASP A 32 -23.53 -2.34 22.49
C ASP A 32 -22.30 -2.77 21.65
N LYS A 33 -22.50 -3.40 20.48
CA LYS A 33 -21.45 -3.89 19.59
C LYS A 33 -21.05 -2.80 18.61
N VAL A 34 -19.77 -2.45 18.66
CA VAL A 34 -19.12 -1.58 17.68
C VAL A 34 -19.16 -2.28 16.32
N ALA A 35 -19.70 -1.63 15.27
CA ALA A 35 -19.88 -2.26 13.95
C ALA A 35 -18.54 -2.65 13.28
N MET A 36 -17.48 -1.90 13.58
CA MET A 36 -16.09 -2.16 13.21
C MET A 36 -15.16 -1.48 14.21
N PHE A 37 -13.88 -1.84 14.27
CA PHE A 37 -12.88 -0.98 14.93
C PHE A 37 -11.59 -0.96 14.13
N CYS A 38 -11.19 0.21 13.64
CA CYS A 38 -9.96 0.35 12.85
C CYS A 38 -9.28 1.68 13.16
N TYR A 39 -8.00 1.63 13.53
CA TYR A 39 -7.18 2.81 13.85
C TYR A 39 -5.80 2.83 13.18
N GLN A 40 -5.58 2.01 12.15
CA GLN A 40 -4.27 1.82 11.52
C GLN A 40 -3.75 3.01 10.70
N CYS A 41 -4.53 4.09 10.51
CA CYS A 41 -4.12 5.22 9.68
C CYS A 41 -4.28 6.57 10.39
N GLN A 42 -3.47 7.54 9.95
CA GLN A 42 -3.41 8.87 10.56
C GLN A 42 -4.74 9.65 10.48
N GLU A 43 -5.60 9.34 9.50
CA GLU A 43 -6.92 9.97 9.33
C GLU A 43 -8.04 9.28 10.12
N THR A 44 -7.71 8.35 11.03
CA THR A 44 -8.72 7.66 11.84
C THR A 44 -9.61 8.65 12.60
N ALA A 45 -10.90 8.31 12.73
CA ALA A 45 -11.89 9.20 13.31
C ALA A 45 -11.47 9.65 14.72
N LYS A 46 -11.46 10.98 14.92
CA LYS A 46 -11.09 11.65 16.17
C LYS A 46 -9.67 11.34 16.67
N GLY A 47 -8.82 10.71 15.86
CA GLY A 47 -7.51 10.21 16.31
C GLY A 47 -7.59 9.02 17.27
N THR A 48 -8.75 8.35 17.37
CA THR A 48 -8.97 7.25 18.33
C THR A 48 -9.34 5.93 17.65
N GLY A 49 -10.21 5.96 16.62
CA GLY A 49 -10.70 4.74 15.98
C GLY A 49 -11.97 4.97 15.17
N CYS A 50 -12.03 4.36 13.98
CA CYS A 50 -13.25 4.34 13.16
C CYS A 50 -14.16 3.21 13.65
N THR A 51 -15.38 3.56 14.10
CA THR A 51 -16.31 2.62 14.75
C THR A 51 -17.60 2.34 13.98
N VAL A 52 -17.92 3.17 12.98
CA VAL A 52 -19.16 3.10 12.20
C VAL A 52 -18.85 2.98 10.70
N ARG A 53 -17.85 3.72 10.23
CA ARG A 53 -17.31 3.66 8.87
C ARG A 53 -15.91 4.27 8.90
N GLY A 54 -14.99 3.75 8.08
CA GLY A 54 -13.67 4.34 7.92
C GLY A 54 -13.73 5.73 7.27
N VAL A 55 -12.89 6.67 7.72
CA VAL A 55 -12.71 7.97 7.05
C VAL A 55 -12.21 7.79 5.61
N CYS A 56 -11.45 6.72 5.36
CA CYS A 56 -11.04 6.27 4.03
C CYS A 56 -12.20 5.80 3.14
N GLY A 57 -13.39 5.58 3.71
CA GLY A 57 -14.57 5.07 3.03
C GLY A 57 -14.85 3.57 3.23
N LYS A 58 -13.92 2.83 3.88
CA LYS A 58 -14.05 1.41 4.22
C LYS A 58 -15.33 1.15 5.02
N GLN A 59 -16.14 0.18 4.58
CA GLN A 59 -17.36 -0.22 5.26
C GLN A 59 -17.06 -1.19 6.42
N PRO A 60 -17.95 -1.31 7.41
CA PRO A 60 -17.78 -2.25 8.51
C PRO A 60 -17.54 -3.68 8.05
N GLU A 61 -18.28 -4.14 7.04
CA GLU A 61 -18.19 -5.48 6.48
C GLU A 61 -16.79 -5.78 5.95
N THR A 62 -16.22 -4.85 5.16
CA THR A 62 -14.84 -4.94 4.67
C THR A 62 -13.83 -4.91 5.82
N ALA A 63 -14.05 -4.08 6.86
CA ALA A 63 -13.14 -3.99 7.99
C ALA A 63 -13.08 -5.30 8.78
N ASN A 64 -14.24 -5.91 9.01
CA ASN A 64 -14.39 -7.18 9.71
C ASN A 64 -13.71 -8.32 8.93
N LEU A 65 -13.86 -8.36 7.60
CA LEU A 65 -13.16 -9.34 6.77
C LEU A 65 -11.64 -9.17 6.81
N GLN A 66 -11.14 -7.93 6.85
CA GLN A 66 -9.70 -7.67 7.04
C GLN A 66 -9.22 -8.22 8.39
N ASP A 67 -9.97 -8.00 9.48
CA ASP A 67 -9.63 -8.53 10.80
C ASP A 67 -9.59 -10.07 10.82
N LEU A 68 -10.60 -10.71 10.20
CA LEU A 68 -10.64 -12.17 10.10
C LEU A 68 -9.51 -12.73 9.23
N LEU A 69 -9.16 -12.07 8.13
CA LEU A 69 -8.01 -12.48 7.31
C LEU A 69 -6.74 -12.44 8.14
N ILE A 70 -6.45 -11.34 8.85
CA ILE A 70 -5.28 -11.25 9.74
C ILE A 70 -5.29 -12.36 10.79
N TYR A 71 -6.43 -12.60 11.44
CA TYR A 71 -6.57 -13.69 12.41
C TYR A 71 -6.25 -15.06 11.79
N THR A 72 -6.74 -15.34 10.58
CA THR A 72 -6.48 -16.60 9.86
C THR A 72 -4.99 -16.77 9.53
N LEU A 73 -4.30 -15.68 9.12
CA LEU A 73 -2.86 -15.69 8.86
C LEU A 73 -2.04 -15.99 10.13
N LYS A 74 -2.51 -15.56 11.32
CA LYS A 74 -1.88 -15.96 12.59
C LYS A 74 -1.93 -17.48 12.78
N GLY A 75 -3.04 -18.13 12.42
CA GLY A 75 -3.17 -19.59 12.45
C GLY A 75 -2.20 -20.32 11.52
N ILE A 76 -2.07 -19.86 10.27
CA ILE A 76 -1.07 -20.38 9.33
C ILE A 76 0.34 -20.24 9.93
N SER A 77 0.65 -19.07 10.49
CA SER A 77 1.97 -18.77 11.05
C SER A 77 2.33 -19.68 12.22
N ILE A 78 1.39 -19.94 13.14
CA ILE A 78 1.58 -20.85 14.28
C ILE A 78 1.92 -22.28 13.82
N LEU A 79 1.26 -22.77 12.77
CA LEU A 79 1.56 -24.09 12.20
C LEU A 79 2.92 -24.10 11.51
N ARG A 80 3.25 -23.04 10.76
CA ARG A 80 4.53 -22.93 10.04
C ARG A 80 5.72 -22.77 10.96
N GLU A 81 5.58 -22.18 12.16
CA GLU A 81 6.63 -22.18 13.19
C GLU A 81 7.07 -23.61 13.54
N GLY A 82 6.15 -24.57 13.48
CA GLY A 82 6.39 -26.01 13.65
C GLY A 82 7.26 -26.66 12.57
N HIS A 83 7.37 -26.02 11.41
CA HIS A 83 7.94 -26.60 10.19
C HIS A 83 9.23 -25.86 9.77
N SER A 84 10.37 -26.55 9.84
CA SER A 84 11.69 -26.00 9.53
C SER A 84 11.79 -25.42 8.12
N LEU A 85 12.62 -24.41 7.91
CA LEU A 85 12.78 -23.77 6.60
C LEU A 85 13.28 -24.74 5.52
N GLU A 86 14.15 -25.67 5.92
CA GLU A 86 14.78 -26.65 5.04
C GLU A 86 13.74 -27.64 4.50
N SER A 87 12.73 -27.98 5.30
CA SER A 87 11.67 -28.92 4.92
C SER A 87 10.53 -28.27 4.12
N ARG A 88 10.49 -26.93 4.03
CA ARG A 88 9.44 -26.21 3.29
C ARG A 88 9.58 -26.35 1.77
N ASP A 89 10.79 -26.58 1.26
CA ASP A 89 11.02 -26.70 -0.19
C ASP A 89 10.42 -28.01 -0.74
N ASP A 90 10.36 -29.06 0.08
CA ASP A 90 9.77 -30.37 -0.25
C ASP A 90 8.26 -30.47 0.10
N CYS A 91 7.70 -29.43 0.72
CA CYS A 91 6.30 -29.38 1.15
C CYS A 91 5.44 -28.69 0.08
N GLU A 92 4.62 -29.47 -0.63
CA GLU A 92 3.76 -28.94 -1.70
C GLU A 92 2.81 -27.86 -1.19
N VAL A 93 2.20 -28.07 -0.02
CA VAL A 93 1.30 -27.10 0.62
C VAL A 93 2.02 -25.81 1.01
N CYS A 94 3.34 -25.86 1.21
CA CYS A 94 4.15 -24.70 1.58
C CYS A 94 4.52 -23.82 0.37
N LYS A 95 4.35 -24.33 -0.86
CA LYS A 95 4.63 -23.57 -2.08
C LYS A 95 3.67 -22.39 -2.20
N GLY A 96 4.21 -21.22 -2.47
CA GLY A 96 3.44 -19.99 -2.63
C GLY A 96 2.94 -19.35 -1.32
N VAL A 97 3.03 -20.04 -0.17
CA VAL A 97 2.53 -19.52 1.12
C VAL A 97 3.27 -18.25 1.56
N ASP A 98 4.55 -18.13 1.23
CA ASP A 98 5.36 -16.93 1.54
C ASP A 98 4.79 -15.67 0.85
N TYR A 99 4.47 -15.79 -0.44
CA TYR A 99 3.83 -14.70 -1.19
C TYR A 99 2.42 -14.47 -0.70
N PHE A 100 1.67 -15.54 -0.44
CA PHE A 100 0.30 -15.46 0.09
C PHE A 100 0.24 -14.64 1.37
N ILE A 101 1.05 -14.96 2.39
CA ILE A 101 1.08 -14.21 3.65
C ILE A 101 1.41 -12.72 3.40
N ALA A 102 2.40 -12.43 2.55
CA ALA A 102 2.81 -11.06 2.26
C ALA A 102 1.69 -10.26 1.55
N ASN A 103 1.10 -10.83 0.50
CA ASN A 103 0.03 -10.21 -0.26
C ASN A 103 -1.26 -10.07 0.58
N SER A 104 -1.63 -11.08 1.35
CA SER A 104 -2.80 -11.02 2.25
C SER A 104 -2.63 -9.93 3.31
N LEU A 105 -1.43 -9.76 3.89
CA LEU A 105 -1.12 -8.63 4.79
C LEU A 105 -1.29 -7.29 4.05
N PHE A 106 -0.72 -7.18 2.85
CA PHE A 106 -0.75 -5.97 2.03
C PHE A 106 -2.17 -5.57 1.63
N MET A 107 -3.03 -6.52 1.27
CA MET A 107 -4.44 -6.26 0.93
C MET A 107 -5.22 -5.56 2.05
N THR A 108 -4.77 -5.70 3.31
CA THR A 108 -5.39 -5.02 4.47
C THR A 108 -4.79 -3.64 4.78
N ILE A 109 -3.83 -3.16 4.01
CA ILE A 109 -3.29 -1.78 4.13
C ILE A 109 -4.40 -0.78 3.78
N THR A 110 -4.32 0.40 4.40
CA THR A 110 -5.24 1.50 4.14
C THR A 110 -5.26 1.84 2.65
N ASN A 111 -6.47 1.86 2.08
CA ASN A 111 -6.71 2.14 0.67
C ASN A 111 -6.14 1.09 -0.31
N ALA A 112 -5.80 -0.13 0.13
CA ALA A 112 -5.36 -1.20 -0.77
C ALA A 112 -6.56 -1.90 -1.41
N ASN A 113 -7.41 -2.54 -0.61
CA ASN A 113 -8.53 -3.33 -1.11
C ASN A 113 -9.84 -3.03 -0.37
N PHE A 114 -10.92 -2.81 -1.14
CA PHE A 114 -12.29 -2.57 -0.67
C PHE A 114 -13.29 -3.65 -1.13
N ASP A 115 -12.80 -4.70 -1.79
CA ASP A 115 -13.62 -5.77 -2.36
C ASP A 115 -13.84 -6.90 -1.35
N ASP A 116 -15.06 -6.98 -0.83
CA ASP A 116 -15.46 -7.98 0.16
C ASP A 116 -15.37 -9.41 -0.39
N GLU A 117 -15.63 -9.63 -1.68
CA GLU A 117 -15.51 -10.97 -2.27
C GLU A 117 -14.04 -11.38 -2.39
N ALA A 118 -13.15 -10.44 -2.73
CA ALA A 118 -11.71 -10.71 -2.75
C ALA A 118 -11.21 -11.14 -1.36
N PHE A 119 -11.68 -10.50 -0.28
CA PHE A 119 -11.35 -10.95 1.07
C PHE A 119 -11.97 -12.30 1.42
N ALA A 120 -13.21 -12.57 1.02
CA ALA A 120 -13.85 -13.87 1.28
C ALA A 120 -13.10 -15.02 0.59
N VAL A 121 -12.66 -14.82 -0.67
CA VAL A 121 -11.81 -15.77 -1.39
C VAL A 121 -10.47 -15.96 -0.68
N GLU A 122 -9.79 -14.88 -0.28
CA GLU A 122 -8.50 -14.94 0.40
C GLU A 122 -8.61 -15.67 1.76
N ILE A 123 -9.68 -15.45 2.53
CA ILE A 123 -9.92 -16.13 3.81
C ILE A 123 -10.13 -17.64 3.59
N ARG A 124 -10.96 -18.03 2.61
CA ARG A 124 -11.13 -19.45 2.27
C ARG A 124 -9.81 -20.08 1.88
N LYS A 125 -9.00 -19.38 1.08
CA LYS A 125 -7.67 -19.87 0.70
C LYS A 125 -6.74 -20.01 1.90
N ALA A 126 -6.78 -19.06 2.84
CA ALA A 126 -6.01 -19.13 4.07
C ALA A 126 -6.41 -20.34 4.94
N LEU A 127 -7.72 -20.64 5.02
CA LEU A 127 -8.23 -21.82 5.72
C LEU A 127 -7.81 -23.13 5.03
N GLU A 128 -7.87 -23.21 3.70
CA GLU A 128 -7.36 -24.35 2.93
C GLU A 128 -5.88 -24.60 3.21
N ILE A 129 -5.05 -23.54 3.21
CA ILE A 129 -3.63 -23.65 3.54
C ILE A 129 -3.45 -24.13 4.97
N ARG A 130 -4.21 -23.58 5.93
CA ARG A 130 -4.14 -23.99 7.34
C ARG A 130 -4.45 -25.47 7.51
N GLU A 131 -5.52 -25.98 6.89
CA GLU A 131 -5.86 -27.41 6.98
C GLU A 131 -4.83 -28.29 6.26
N GLY A 132 -4.40 -27.90 5.06
CA GLY A 132 -3.36 -28.63 4.33
C GLY A 132 -2.04 -28.74 5.10
N LEU A 133 -1.67 -27.71 5.88
CA LEU A 133 -0.48 -27.75 6.74
C LEU A 133 -0.63 -28.76 7.87
N LYS A 134 -1.82 -28.86 8.50
CA LYS A 134 -2.08 -29.88 9.53
C LYS A 134 -2.05 -31.28 8.95
N ASP A 135 -2.70 -31.48 7.81
CA ASP A 135 -2.71 -32.78 7.10
C ASP A 135 -1.29 -33.18 6.66
N GLY A 136 -0.46 -32.19 6.32
CA GLY A 136 0.98 -32.35 6.07
C GLY A 136 1.85 -32.59 7.30
N GLY A 137 1.26 -32.71 8.50
CA GLY A 137 1.97 -33.01 9.74
C GLY A 137 2.62 -31.81 10.43
N CYS A 138 2.29 -30.57 10.05
CA CYS A 138 2.76 -29.40 10.77
C CYS A 138 2.03 -29.30 12.12
N VAL A 139 2.81 -29.25 13.21
CA VAL A 139 2.28 -29.17 14.58
C VAL A 139 2.60 -27.82 15.19
N ALA A 140 1.60 -27.20 15.81
CA ALA A 140 1.75 -25.94 16.52
C ALA A 140 2.75 -26.06 17.69
N LYS A 141 3.77 -25.20 17.74
CA LYS A 141 4.75 -25.14 18.85
C LYS A 141 4.22 -24.38 20.08
N ARG A 142 3.21 -23.55 19.87
CA ARG A 142 2.50 -22.76 20.88
C ARG A 142 1.05 -22.63 20.47
N LEU A 143 0.19 -22.24 21.42
CA LEU A 143 -1.22 -21.97 21.14
C LEU A 143 -1.95 -23.18 20.48
N ALA A 144 -1.56 -24.40 20.83
CA ALA A 144 -2.07 -25.63 20.20
C ALA A 144 -3.59 -25.82 20.38
N ASP A 145 -4.15 -25.33 21.50
CA ASP A 145 -5.58 -25.38 21.81
C ASP A 145 -6.32 -24.09 21.42
N HIS A 146 -5.66 -23.16 20.73
CA HIS A 146 -6.24 -21.86 20.40
C HIS A 146 -7.21 -21.98 19.22
N ASP A 147 -8.38 -21.34 19.32
CA ASP A 147 -9.46 -21.40 18.34
C ASP A 147 -9.02 -21.03 16.90
N VAL A 148 -8.00 -20.17 16.75
CA VAL A 148 -7.38 -19.81 15.45
C VAL A 148 -6.98 -21.03 14.61
N LEU A 149 -6.65 -22.14 15.28
CA LEU A 149 -6.30 -23.40 14.64
C LEU A 149 -7.51 -24.25 14.29
N THR A 150 -8.70 -24.03 14.85
CA THR A 150 -9.84 -24.95 14.70
C THR A 150 -11.10 -24.32 14.14
N PHE A 151 -11.24 -23.00 14.14
CA PHE A 151 -12.46 -22.34 13.64
C PHE A 151 -12.68 -22.61 12.16
N THR A 152 -13.93 -22.73 11.73
CA THR A 152 -14.33 -22.87 10.34
C THR A 152 -15.40 -21.85 9.99
N VAL A 153 -15.40 -21.38 8.76
CA VAL A 153 -16.40 -20.48 8.18
C VAL A 153 -16.50 -20.78 6.68
N ASP A 154 -17.71 -20.88 6.16
CA ASP A 154 -17.98 -21.21 4.75
C ASP A 154 -18.59 -20.01 4.02
N THR A 155 -19.55 -19.35 4.67
CA THR A 155 -20.32 -18.22 4.11
C THR A 155 -19.76 -16.87 4.55
N VAL A 156 -20.07 -15.81 3.79
CA VAL A 156 -19.66 -14.44 4.15
C VAL A 156 -20.31 -14.03 5.47
N GLU A 157 -21.55 -14.47 5.73
CA GLU A 157 -22.26 -14.21 6.98
C GLU A 157 -21.55 -14.84 8.18
N GLU A 158 -21.04 -16.06 8.05
CA GLU A 158 -20.24 -16.73 9.09
C GLU A 158 -18.89 -16.03 9.30
N MET A 159 -18.25 -15.58 8.22
CA MET A 159 -17.03 -14.77 8.30
C MET A 159 -17.27 -13.47 9.08
N GLN A 160 -18.35 -12.75 8.77
CA GLN A 160 -18.74 -11.54 9.50
C GLN A 160 -19.01 -11.83 10.98
N ALA A 161 -19.71 -12.92 11.28
CA ALA A 161 -20.00 -13.30 12.66
C ALA A 161 -18.71 -13.63 13.44
N LYS A 162 -17.77 -14.35 12.84
CA LYS A 162 -16.48 -14.68 13.48
C LYS A 162 -15.62 -13.44 13.70
N ALA A 163 -15.56 -12.55 12.72
CA ALA A 163 -14.74 -11.33 12.73
C ALA A 163 -15.00 -10.44 13.97
N ILE A 164 -16.25 -10.35 14.42
CA ILE A 164 -16.65 -9.56 15.59
C ILE A 164 -15.85 -9.93 16.86
N SER A 165 -15.44 -11.19 16.98
CA SER A 165 -14.74 -11.72 18.17
C SER A 165 -13.20 -11.66 18.08
N VAL A 166 -12.63 -11.35 16.92
CA VAL A 166 -11.18 -11.51 16.67
C VAL A 166 -10.48 -10.22 16.22
N GLY A 167 -11.23 -9.12 16.11
CA GLY A 167 -10.68 -7.80 15.76
C GLY A 167 -9.82 -7.17 16.87
N VAL A 168 -9.37 -5.94 16.63
CA VAL A 168 -8.44 -5.19 17.51
C VAL A 168 -8.85 -5.16 18.98
N LEU A 169 -10.14 -5.00 19.25
CA LEU A 169 -10.67 -4.88 20.62
C LEU A 169 -10.76 -6.22 21.37
N SER A 170 -10.40 -7.35 20.74
CA SER A 170 -10.28 -8.65 21.42
C SER A 170 -9.17 -8.67 22.47
N THR A 171 -8.15 -7.81 22.33
CA THR A 171 -7.16 -7.58 23.39
C THR A 171 -7.65 -6.48 24.32
N GLU A 172 -8.00 -6.82 25.56
CA GLU A 172 -8.59 -5.86 26.52
C GLU A 172 -7.57 -4.83 27.04
N ASN A 173 -6.39 -5.28 27.44
CA ASN A 173 -5.33 -4.42 27.98
C ASN A 173 -4.81 -3.46 26.90
N GLU A 174 -4.88 -2.15 27.15
CA GLU A 174 -4.55 -1.11 26.17
C GLU A 174 -3.08 -1.11 25.74
N ASP A 175 -2.14 -1.34 26.67
CA ASP A 175 -0.71 -1.37 26.37
C ASP A 175 -0.35 -2.59 25.52
N ILE A 176 -0.88 -3.77 25.89
CA ILE A 176 -0.71 -5.00 25.12
C ILE A 176 -1.33 -4.85 23.73
N ARG A 177 -2.55 -4.30 23.64
CA ARG A 177 -3.22 -4.01 22.36
C ARG A 177 -2.40 -3.06 21.51
N SER A 178 -1.89 -1.98 22.09
CA SER A 178 -1.07 -0.98 21.42
C SER A 178 0.19 -1.61 20.80
N LEU A 179 0.93 -2.42 21.55
CA LEU A 179 2.16 -3.05 21.07
C LEU A 179 1.90 -4.13 20.01
N ARG A 180 0.83 -4.93 20.18
CA ARG A 180 0.40 -5.93 19.19
C ARG A 180 0.03 -5.26 17.87
N GLU A 181 -0.82 -4.23 17.91
CA GLU A 181 -1.27 -3.56 16.70
C GLU A 181 -0.16 -2.71 16.05
N LEU A 182 0.72 -2.08 16.84
CA LEU A 182 1.92 -1.42 16.31
C LEU A 182 2.80 -2.40 15.53
N SER A 183 3.02 -3.60 16.08
CA SER A 183 3.78 -4.66 15.40
C SER A 183 3.07 -5.13 14.13
N ILE A 184 1.75 -5.37 14.18
CA ILE A 184 0.96 -5.76 13.01
C ILE A 184 0.98 -4.68 11.91
N TYR A 185 0.88 -3.40 12.26
CA TYR A 185 0.91 -2.32 11.27
C TYR A 185 2.29 -2.12 10.66
N GLY A 186 3.35 -2.22 11.47
CA GLY A 186 4.73 -2.28 10.95
C GLY A 186 4.95 -3.48 10.03
N LEU A 187 4.42 -4.64 10.42
CA LEU A 187 4.49 -5.88 9.67
C LEU A 187 3.79 -5.78 8.30
N LYS A 188 2.62 -5.15 8.23
CA LYS A 188 1.92 -4.90 6.94
C LYS A 188 2.79 -4.07 5.99
N GLY A 189 3.43 -3.01 6.48
CA GLY A 189 4.33 -2.18 5.67
C GLY A 189 5.55 -2.95 5.18
N LEU A 190 6.17 -3.75 6.05
CA LEU A 190 7.25 -4.66 5.69
C LEU A 190 6.81 -5.67 4.62
N ALA A 191 5.64 -6.27 4.79
CA ALA A 191 5.09 -7.26 3.85
C ALA A 191 4.85 -6.68 2.46
N ALA A 192 4.41 -5.41 2.36
CA ALA A 192 4.30 -4.72 1.08
C ALA A 192 5.65 -4.58 0.37
N TYR A 193 6.72 -4.22 1.08
CA TYR A 193 8.06 -4.14 0.49
C TYR A 193 8.59 -5.51 0.06
N TYR A 194 8.33 -6.54 0.87
CA TYR A 194 8.68 -7.92 0.51
C TYR A 194 7.93 -8.41 -0.73
N GLU A 195 6.63 -8.09 -0.85
CA GLU A 195 5.79 -8.46 -1.99
C GLU A 195 6.36 -7.90 -3.30
N HIS A 196 6.71 -6.61 -3.34
CA HIS A 196 7.36 -6.00 -4.49
C HIS A 196 8.72 -6.63 -4.84
N ALA A 197 9.54 -6.93 -3.84
CA ALA A 197 10.82 -7.61 -4.08
C ALA A 197 10.60 -9.02 -4.66
N ASN A 198 9.58 -9.73 -4.16
CA ASN A 198 9.22 -11.07 -4.60
C ASN A 198 8.66 -11.08 -6.04
N ASN A 199 7.90 -10.06 -6.44
CA ASN A 199 7.45 -9.87 -7.83
C ASN A 199 8.62 -9.77 -8.82
N LEU A 200 9.78 -9.29 -8.35
CA LEU A 200 11.03 -9.23 -9.12
C LEU A 200 11.92 -10.47 -8.92
N GLY A 201 11.45 -11.48 -8.22
CA GLY A 201 12.18 -12.74 -7.94
C GLY A 201 13.17 -12.67 -6.77
N TYR A 202 13.19 -11.58 -6.00
CA TYR A 202 14.06 -11.43 -4.84
C TYR A 202 13.33 -11.87 -3.57
N LYS A 203 13.80 -12.96 -2.96
CA LYS A 203 13.21 -13.58 -1.77
C LYS A 203 14.22 -13.64 -0.63
N ASN A 204 13.72 -13.58 0.60
CA ASN A 204 14.52 -13.78 1.81
C ASN A 204 13.68 -14.56 2.84
N LYS A 205 14.10 -15.79 3.13
CA LYS A 205 13.40 -16.70 4.05
C LYS A 205 13.35 -16.15 5.49
N GLU A 206 14.36 -15.40 5.93
CA GLU A 206 14.39 -14.82 7.28
C GLU A 206 13.31 -13.76 7.48
N ILE A 207 13.05 -12.94 6.45
CA ILE A 207 11.95 -11.95 6.49
C ILE A 207 10.62 -12.68 6.64
N VAL A 208 10.39 -13.74 5.87
CA VAL A 208 9.15 -14.56 5.96
C VAL A 208 9.00 -15.19 7.34
N MET A 209 10.06 -15.79 7.88
CA MET A 209 10.03 -16.34 9.25
C MET A 209 9.66 -15.28 10.27
N PHE A 210 10.20 -14.06 10.12
CA PHE A 210 9.85 -12.98 11.01
C PHE A 210 8.38 -12.56 10.86
N MET A 211 7.85 -12.52 9.64
CA MET A 211 6.42 -12.22 9.43
C MET A 211 5.53 -13.22 10.18
N GLU A 212 5.86 -14.51 10.09
CA GLU A 212 5.16 -15.58 10.81
C GLU A 212 5.30 -15.44 12.32
N LYS A 213 6.53 -15.24 12.80
CA LYS A 213 6.83 -15.04 14.23
C LYS A 213 6.04 -13.86 14.78
N CYS A 214 5.99 -12.74 14.06
CA CYS A 214 5.26 -11.55 14.48
C CYS A 214 3.75 -11.82 14.56
N LEU A 215 3.17 -12.41 13.50
CA LEU A 215 1.75 -12.79 13.48
C LEU A 215 1.38 -13.68 14.67
N ALA A 216 2.11 -14.77 14.88
CA ALA A 216 1.86 -15.71 15.96
C ALA A 216 2.05 -15.07 17.35
N SER A 217 3.07 -14.20 17.52
CA SER A 217 3.34 -13.55 18.81
C SER A 217 2.26 -12.56 19.22
N THR A 218 1.59 -11.92 18.25
CA THR A 218 0.46 -11.01 18.55
C THR A 218 -0.83 -11.70 18.96
N LEU A 219 -0.81 -13.02 19.17
CA LEU A 219 -1.90 -13.81 19.73
C LEU A 219 -1.51 -14.49 21.06
N ASP A 220 -0.25 -14.38 21.46
CA ASP A 220 0.31 -15.08 22.61
C ASP A 220 0.16 -14.21 23.86
N ASP A 221 -0.79 -14.56 24.74
CA ASP A 221 -1.06 -13.85 25.99
C ASP A 221 -0.02 -14.13 27.09
N SER A 222 0.94 -15.04 26.85
CA SER A 222 2.04 -15.28 27.79
C SER A 222 3.17 -14.25 27.69
N LEU A 223 3.22 -13.47 26.60
CA LEU A 223 4.25 -12.46 26.37
C LEU A 223 4.07 -11.25 27.27
N SER A 224 5.16 -10.83 27.91
CA SER A 224 5.20 -9.61 28.71
C SER A 224 5.23 -8.35 27.85
N VAL A 225 5.04 -7.19 28.48
CA VAL A 225 5.23 -5.88 27.82
C VAL A 225 6.64 -5.75 27.24
N ASP A 226 7.67 -6.20 27.96
CA ASP A 226 9.06 -6.13 27.49
C ASP A 226 9.29 -7.01 26.25
N ASP A 227 8.68 -8.21 26.21
CA ASP A 227 8.74 -9.10 25.05
C ASP A 227 8.07 -8.45 23.82
N LEU A 228 6.93 -7.78 24.02
CA LEU A 228 6.22 -7.08 22.94
C LEU A 228 6.95 -5.81 22.49
N ILE A 229 7.63 -5.08 23.38
CA ILE A 229 8.53 -3.99 22.99
C ILE A 229 9.69 -4.53 22.15
N ALA A 230 10.29 -5.65 22.55
CA ALA A 230 11.34 -6.30 21.76
C ALA A 230 10.83 -6.71 20.37
N LEU A 231 9.60 -7.23 20.27
CA LEU A 231 8.96 -7.55 18.99
C LEU A 231 8.78 -6.31 18.10
N VAL A 232 8.37 -5.17 18.66
CA VAL A 232 8.25 -3.91 17.91
C VAL A 232 9.61 -3.47 17.36
N LEU A 233 10.67 -3.53 18.17
CA LEU A 233 12.03 -3.17 17.72
C LEU A 233 12.56 -4.14 16.66
N GLU A 234 12.30 -5.44 16.82
CA GLU A 234 12.64 -6.47 15.83
C GLU A 234 11.86 -6.25 14.52
N THR A 235 10.61 -5.81 14.60
CA THR A 235 9.82 -5.37 13.42
C THR A 235 10.52 -4.23 12.68
N GLY A 236 11.08 -3.27 13.42
CA GLY A 236 11.89 -2.19 12.85
C GLY A 236 13.15 -2.70 12.13
N LYS A 237 13.88 -3.66 12.72
CA LYS A 237 15.03 -4.31 12.07
C LYS A 237 14.62 -4.97 10.75
N PHE A 238 13.60 -5.82 10.76
CA PHE A 238 13.18 -6.51 9.55
C PHE A 238 12.49 -5.57 8.54
N GLY A 239 11.97 -4.42 8.97
CA GLY A 239 11.57 -3.33 8.10
C GLY A 239 12.76 -2.77 7.30
N VAL A 240 13.92 -2.59 7.94
CA VAL A 240 15.17 -2.23 7.25
C VAL A 240 15.59 -3.32 6.27
N ASP A 241 15.53 -4.60 6.69
CA ASP A 241 15.91 -5.74 5.84
C ASP A 241 15.00 -5.85 4.59
N ALA A 242 13.70 -5.62 4.73
CA ALA A 242 12.75 -5.65 3.61
C ALA A 242 12.96 -4.47 2.66
N MET A 243 13.20 -3.25 3.16
CA MET A 243 13.55 -2.12 2.29
C MET A 243 14.88 -2.35 1.57
N ALA A 244 15.89 -2.94 2.24
CA ALA A 244 17.16 -3.28 1.61
C ALA A 244 17.01 -4.34 0.52
N LEU A 245 16.15 -5.34 0.74
CA LEU A 245 15.82 -6.36 -0.28
C LEU A 245 15.14 -5.72 -1.49
N LEU A 246 14.17 -4.81 -1.27
CA LEU A 246 13.47 -4.11 -2.34
C LEU A 246 14.38 -3.13 -3.09
N ASP A 247 15.24 -2.38 -2.40
CA ASP A 247 16.26 -1.53 -3.02
C ASP A 247 17.16 -2.33 -3.96
N LYS A 248 17.67 -3.49 -3.48
CA LYS A 248 18.46 -4.41 -4.29
C LYS A 248 17.67 -4.93 -5.50
N ALA A 249 16.39 -5.28 -5.30
CA ALA A 249 15.55 -5.80 -6.37
C ALA A 249 15.32 -4.74 -7.46
N ASN A 250 14.92 -3.53 -7.08
CA ASN A 250 14.65 -2.43 -8.00
C ASN A 250 15.93 -1.97 -8.70
N CYS A 251 17.00 -1.68 -7.96
CA CYS A 251 18.26 -1.22 -8.54
C CYS A 251 18.93 -2.29 -9.42
N GLY A 252 18.90 -3.56 -8.99
CA GLY A 252 19.43 -4.69 -9.77
C GLY A 252 18.65 -4.91 -11.07
N THR A 253 17.33 -4.72 -11.03
CA THR A 253 16.46 -4.97 -12.19
C THR A 253 16.42 -3.79 -13.15
N PHE A 254 16.35 -2.55 -12.65
CA PHE A 254 16.08 -1.36 -13.46
C PHE A 254 17.25 -0.35 -13.54
N GLY A 255 18.35 -0.62 -12.84
CA GLY A 255 19.49 0.28 -12.68
C GLY A 255 19.33 1.19 -11.46
N ASN A 256 20.43 1.81 -11.00
CA ASN A 256 20.34 2.77 -9.90
C ASN A 256 19.60 4.03 -10.36
N PRO A 257 18.68 4.60 -9.55
CA PRO A 257 18.10 5.91 -9.84
C PRO A 257 19.19 6.97 -10.06
N GLU A 258 18.97 7.83 -11.05
CA GLU A 258 19.88 8.92 -11.42
C GLU A 258 19.12 10.24 -11.56
N ILE A 259 19.83 11.37 -11.49
CA ILE A 259 19.20 12.69 -11.64
C ILE A 259 18.36 12.74 -12.91
N THR A 260 17.09 13.08 -12.75
CA THR A 260 16.11 13.08 -13.84
C THR A 260 15.20 14.29 -13.73
N GLU A 261 14.98 14.94 -14.87
CA GLU A 261 13.92 15.92 -15.04
C GLU A 261 12.69 15.23 -15.62
N VAL A 262 11.58 15.26 -14.89
CA VAL A 262 10.32 14.57 -15.25
C VAL A 262 9.29 15.60 -15.70
N ASN A 263 8.75 15.42 -16.90
CA ASN A 263 7.66 16.25 -17.43
C ASN A 263 6.38 16.04 -16.59
N ILE A 264 5.67 17.14 -16.30
CA ILE A 264 4.35 17.13 -15.62
C ILE A 264 3.21 17.66 -16.49
N GLY A 265 3.49 18.02 -17.74
CA GLY A 265 2.48 18.27 -18.78
C GLY A 265 2.03 16.99 -19.49
N VAL A 266 1.26 17.14 -20.56
CA VAL A 266 0.66 16.00 -21.29
C VAL A 266 0.89 16.08 -22.80
N GLY A 267 0.91 14.91 -23.44
CA GLY A 267 0.91 14.76 -24.89
C GLY A 267 -0.49 14.75 -25.49
N THR A 268 -0.58 14.44 -26.78
CA THR A 268 -1.84 14.43 -27.55
C THR A 268 -2.40 13.04 -27.84
N ASN A 269 -1.69 11.98 -27.44
CA ASN A 269 -2.13 10.60 -27.63
C ASN A 269 -3.09 10.19 -26.49
N PRO A 270 -3.94 9.16 -26.70
CA PRO A 270 -4.57 8.47 -25.57
C PRO A 270 -3.51 7.93 -24.61
N GLY A 271 -3.84 7.88 -23.32
CA GLY A 271 -2.90 7.40 -22.31
C GLY A 271 -3.51 6.47 -21.27
N ILE A 272 -2.63 5.74 -20.58
CA ILE A 272 -2.94 4.95 -19.39
C ILE A 272 -2.20 5.57 -18.20
N LEU A 273 -2.91 5.76 -17.08
CA LEU A 273 -2.34 6.28 -15.84
C LEU A 273 -2.04 5.13 -14.88
N VAL A 274 -0.78 4.97 -14.48
CA VAL A 274 -0.37 3.94 -13.53
C VAL A 274 -0.12 4.57 -12.16
N SER A 275 -0.80 4.04 -11.15
CA SER A 275 -0.71 4.47 -9.75
C SER A 275 -0.30 3.31 -8.86
N GLY A 276 0.22 3.62 -7.67
CA GLY A 276 0.75 2.65 -6.72
C GLY A 276 2.28 2.63 -6.72
N HIS A 277 2.90 1.46 -6.59
CA HIS A 277 4.35 1.35 -6.42
C HIS A 277 5.05 0.30 -7.30
N ASP A 278 4.32 -0.65 -7.89
CA ASP A 278 4.95 -1.84 -8.45
C ASP A 278 5.65 -1.58 -9.79
N LEU A 279 6.98 -1.66 -9.79
CA LEU A 279 7.81 -1.44 -10.98
C LEU A 279 7.82 -2.67 -11.93
N ASN A 280 7.48 -3.86 -11.44
CA ASN A 280 7.35 -5.05 -12.27
C ASN A 280 6.12 -4.97 -13.19
N ASP A 281 5.05 -4.34 -12.72
CA ASP A 281 3.83 -4.14 -13.49
C ASP A 281 4.02 -3.10 -14.59
N ILE A 282 4.65 -1.96 -14.26
CA ILE A 282 4.82 -0.89 -15.25
C ILE A 282 5.78 -1.29 -16.36
N VAL A 283 6.81 -2.11 -16.09
CA VAL A 283 7.69 -2.58 -17.17
C VAL A 283 6.96 -3.51 -18.13
N GLN A 284 6.13 -4.43 -17.63
CA GLN A 284 5.30 -5.30 -18.47
C GLN A 284 4.29 -4.49 -19.30
N LEU A 285 3.68 -3.47 -18.70
CA LEU A 285 2.79 -2.56 -19.41
C LEU A 285 3.52 -1.77 -20.51
N LEU A 286 4.70 -1.23 -20.20
CA LEU A 286 5.53 -0.48 -21.16
C LEU A 286 5.91 -1.34 -22.37
N GLU A 287 6.29 -2.60 -22.12
CA GLU A 287 6.60 -3.56 -23.17
C GLU A 287 5.39 -3.89 -24.05
N GLN A 288 4.19 -4.05 -23.46
CA GLN A 288 2.96 -4.32 -24.21
C GLN A 288 2.39 -3.10 -24.94
N THR A 289 2.74 -1.88 -24.53
CA THR A 289 2.28 -0.63 -25.15
C THR A 289 3.22 -0.06 -26.20
N GLU A 290 4.43 -0.61 -26.33
CA GLU A 290 5.40 -0.18 -27.34
C GLU A 290 4.79 -0.30 -28.76
N GLY A 291 4.83 0.80 -29.52
CA GLY A 291 4.30 0.84 -30.89
C GLY A 291 2.77 0.84 -31.02
N THR A 292 2.01 0.88 -29.91
CA THR A 292 0.53 0.86 -29.95
C THR A 292 -0.12 2.23 -30.17
N GLY A 293 0.64 3.32 -30.00
CA GLY A 293 0.13 4.69 -30.03
C GLY A 293 -0.56 5.14 -28.73
N VAL A 294 -0.43 4.37 -27.64
CA VAL A 294 -0.91 4.71 -26.30
C VAL A 294 0.27 5.14 -25.43
N ASP A 295 0.16 6.31 -24.82
CA ASP A 295 1.16 6.85 -23.90
C ASP A 295 0.97 6.31 -22.47
N ILE A 296 2.05 6.21 -21.70
CA ILE A 296 2.03 5.83 -20.29
C ILE A 296 2.38 7.04 -19.42
N TYR A 297 1.57 7.29 -18.40
CA TYR A 297 1.79 8.31 -17.37
C TYR A 297 1.86 7.65 -16.00
N THR A 298 2.70 8.20 -15.13
CA THR A 298 2.75 7.80 -13.72
C THR A 298 1.90 8.73 -12.87
N HIS A 299 1.42 8.24 -11.73
CA HIS A 299 0.70 9.03 -10.72
C HIS A 299 1.21 8.72 -9.32
N SER A 300 1.24 9.74 -8.46
CA SER A 300 1.62 9.65 -7.05
C SER A 300 2.95 8.91 -6.83
N GLU A 301 2.91 7.69 -6.29
CA GLU A 301 4.10 6.91 -5.91
C GLU A 301 4.76 6.18 -7.10
N MET A 302 4.19 6.28 -8.30
CA MET A 302 4.84 5.81 -9.52
C MET A 302 5.77 6.86 -10.13
N LEU A 303 5.78 8.12 -9.65
CA LEU A 303 6.72 9.17 -10.12
C LEU A 303 8.19 8.69 -10.20
N PRO A 304 8.72 7.92 -9.23
CA PRO A 304 10.11 7.48 -9.27
C PRO A 304 10.45 6.49 -10.38
N THR A 305 9.46 5.90 -11.07
CA THR A 305 9.68 5.09 -12.29
C THR A 305 10.61 5.79 -13.27
N HIS A 306 10.44 7.11 -13.42
CA HIS A 306 11.22 7.94 -14.33
C HIS A 306 12.69 8.02 -13.96
N TYR A 307 13.08 7.72 -12.72
CA TYR A 307 14.46 7.85 -12.26
C TYR A 307 15.34 6.68 -12.68
N TYR A 308 14.72 5.56 -13.07
CA TYR A 308 15.42 4.32 -13.39
C TYR A 308 15.90 4.27 -14.86
N PRO A 309 17.21 4.12 -15.12
CA PRO A 309 17.76 4.18 -16.48
C PRO A 309 17.13 3.21 -17.48
N LYS A 310 16.80 1.97 -17.04
CA LYS A 310 16.20 0.97 -17.95
C LYS A 310 14.75 1.28 -18.32
N LEU A 311 14.04 2.11 -17.55
CA LEU A 311 12.66 2.52 -17.83
C LEU A 311 12.62 3.79 -18.68
N LYS A 312 13.62 4.67 -18.56
CA LYS A 312 13.78 5.87 -19.41
C LYS A 312 13.92 5.58 -20.91
N LYS A 313 14.26 4.35 -21.30
CA LYS A 313 14.41 3.97 -22.72
C LYS A 313 13.07 3.99 -23.47
N PHE A 314 11.94 3.84 -22.77
CA PHE A 314 10.61 3.79 -23.36
C PHE A 314 10.12 5.21 -23.64
N LYS A 315 10.03 5.59 -24.92
CA LYS A 315 9.72 6.97 -25.32
C LYS A 315 8.27 7.38 -25.05
N HIS A 316 7.38 6.40 -24.95
CA HIS A 316 5.96 6.60 -24.61
C HIS A 316 5.71 6.63 -23.10
N LEU A 317 6.73 6.51 -22.25
CA LEU A 317 6.65 6.91 -20.85
C LEU A 317 6.79 8.44 -20.76
N VAL A 318 5.67 9.16 -20.77
CA VAL A 318 5.67 10.60 -21.08
C VAL A 318 6.01 11.49 -19.88
N GLY A 319 5.48 11.17 -18.71
CA GLY A 319 5.61 12.04 -17.55
C GLY A 319 4.81 11.57 -16.34
N ASN A 320 4.71 12.45 -15.35
CA ASN A 320 3.92 12.22 -14.16
C ASN A 320 2.72 13.18 -14.11
N TYR A 321 1.51 12.63 -14.00
CA TYR A 321 0.28 13.39 -14.00
C TYR A 321 -0.24 13.60 -12.57
N GLY A 322 -0.51 14.85 -12.20
CA GLY A 322 -1.17 15.19 -10.94
C GLY A 322 -0.24 15.20 -9.72
N ASN A 323 -0.81 14.88 -8.56
CA ASN A 323 -0.17 15.02 -7.25
C ASN A 323 -0.25 13.70 -6.45
N ALA A 324 -0.35 13.80 -5.11
CA ALA A 324 -0.52 12.65 -4.24
C ALA A 324 -1.93 12.07 -4.32
N TRP A 325 -2.02 10.78 -4.01
CA TRP A 325 -3.20 9.93 -4.03
C TRP A 325 -4.54 10.54 -3.59
N TRP A 326 -4.55 11.46 -2.62
CA TRP A 326 -5.80 11.96 -2.05
C TRP A 326 -6.58 12.90 -3.00
N LYS A 327 -5.91 13.46 -4.01
CA LYS A 327 -6.51 14.30 -5.08
C LYS A 327 -7.02 13.53 -6.29
N GLN A 328 -6.87 12.21 -6.29
CA GLN A 328 -7.16 11.38 -7.46
C GLN A 328 -8.60 11.50 -7.97
N LYS A 329 -9.57 11.87 -7.12
CA LYS A 329 -10.96 12.01 -7.54
C LYS A 329 -11.15 13.15 -8.55
N GLU A 330 -10.33 14.18 -8.46
CA GLU A 330 -10.33 15.31 -9.39
C GLU A 330 -9.40 15.03 -10.57
N GLU A 331 -8.20 14.49 -10.30
CA GLU A 331 -7.18 14.26 -11.32
C GLU A 331 -7.55 13.12 -12.29
N PHE A 332 -8.21 12.07 -11.82
CA PHE A 332 -8.63 10.97 -12.71
C PHE A 332 -9.79 11.37 -13.63
N GLU A 333 -10.63 12.33 -13.22
CA GLU A 333 -11.67 12.88 -14.11
C GLU A 333 -11.05 13.59 -15.32
N SER A 334 -9.94 14.31 -15.11
CA SER A 334 -9.27 15.05 -16.17
C SER A 334 -8.32 14.20 -17.02
N PHE A 335 -7.93 13.01 -16.55
CA PHE A 335 -7.03 12.13 -17.30
C PHE A 335 -7.68 11.47 -18.53
N ASN A 336 -9.01 11.31 -18.55
CA ASN A 336 -9.84 10.69 -19.62
C ASN A 336 -9.61 9.19 -19.90
N GLY A 337 -8.36 8.73 -19.85
CA GLY A 337 -7.94 7.36 -20.15
C GLY A 337 -8.08 6.40 -18.96
N PRO A 338 -7.73 5.11 -19.17
CA PRO A 338 -7.75 4.11 -18.11
C PRO A 338 -6.75 4.38 -16.99
N ILE A 339 -7.09 3.89 -15.80
CA ILE A 339 -6.24 3.95 -14.61
C ILE A 339 -5.95 2.54 -14.11
N ILE A 340 -4.68 2.25 -13.81
CA ILE A 340 -4.25 0.99 -13.20
C ILE A 340 -3.73 1.27 -11.80
N PHE A 341 -4.32 0.60 -10.80
CA PHE A 341 -3.79 0.52 -9.44
C PHE A 341 -2.97 -0.75 -9.27
N THR A 342 -1.66 -0.59 -9.14
CA THR A 342 -0.73 -1.68 -8.78
C THR A 342 -0.78 -1.99 -7.27
N THR A 343 -1.12 -0.99 -6.46
CA THR A 343 -1.19 -1.04 -4.99
C THR A 343 -2.20 -0.01 -4.45
N ASN A 344 -2.20 0.22 -3.13
CA ASN A 344 -2.79 1.43 -2.54
C ASN A 344 -2.19 2.73 -3.14
N CYS A 345 -2.87 3.88 -3.15
CA CYS A 345 -4.04 4.25 -2.34
C CYS A 345 -5.29 4.55 -3.16
N ILE A 346 -6.23 3.59 -3.22
CA ILE A 346 -7.57 3.78 -3.76
C ILE A 346 -8.42 4.65 -2.83
N VAL A 347 -8.94 5.75 -3.36
CA VAL A 347 -10.03 6.54 -2.79
C VAL A 347 -11.33 6.13 -3.49
N PRO A 348 -12.38 5.73 -2.74
CA PRO A 348 -13.67 5.41 -3.35
C PRO A 348 -14.15 6.54 -4.29
N PRO A 349 -14.52 6.22 -5.54
CA PRO A 349 -14.93 7.22 -6.53
C PRO A 349 -16.18 7.97 -6.09
N LYS A 350 -16.39 9.17 -6.66
CA LYS A 350 -17.68 9.86 -6.57
C LYS A 350 -18.68 9.08 -7.42
N ALA A 351 -19.95 9.05 -7.01
CA ALA A 351 -20.99 8.44 -7.83
C ALA A 351 -21.11 9.17 -9.17
N GLY A 352 -21.08 8.43 -10.27
CA GLY A 352 -21.11 8.97 -11.64
C GLY A 352 -19.77 9.55 -12.09
N ALA A 353 -18.66 9.11 -11.50
CA ALA A 353 -17.33 9.53 -11.93
C ALA A 353 -17.09 9.14 -13.40
N SER A 354 -16.49 10.02 -14.20
CA SER A 354 -16.34 9.77 -15.66
C SER A 354 -15.38 8.63 -16.01
N TYR A 355 -14.59 8.17 -15.03
CA TYR A 355 -13.67 7.05 -15.13
C TYR A 355 -14.27 5.73 -14.59
N GLU A 356 -15.57 5.69 -14.22
CA GLU A 356 -16.26 4.43 -13.94
C GLU A 356 -16.14 3.47 -15.15
N GLY A 357 -15.81 2.21 -14.88
CA GLY A 357 -15.57 1.20 -15.93
C GLY A 357 -14.21 1.32 -16.64
N LYS A 358 -13.32 2.22 -16.22
CA LYS A 358 -11.97 2.40 -16.77
C LYS A 358 -10.86 2.24 -15.73
N VAL A 359 -11.17 1.70 -14.56
CA VAL A 359 -10.20 1.49 -13.48
C VAL A 359 -9.94 0.02 -13.30
N PHE A 360 -8.65 -0.32 -13.27
CA PHE A 360 -8.14 -1.67 -13.18
C PHE A 360 -7.32 -1.82 -11.91
N THR A 361 -7.33 -3.02 -11.35
CA THR A 361 -6.58 -3.36 -10.13
C THR A 361 -5.72 -4.58 -10.35
N THR A 362 -4.62 -4.69 -9.61
CA THR A 362 -3.76 -5.87 -9.60
C THR A 362 -3.02 -5.98 -8.25
N ASN A 363 -2.30 -7.08 -8.02
CA ASN A 363 -1.64 -7.40 -6.73
C ASN A 363 -2.60 -7.20 -5.53
N ALA A 364 -2.15 -6.53 -4.48
CA ALA A 364 -2.95 -6.24 -3.30
C ALA A 364 -4.10 -5.25 -3.51
N ALA A 365 -4.17 -4.57 -4.67
CA ALA A 365 -5.23 -3.60 -4.95
C ALA A 365 -6.56 -4.27 -5.34
N GLY A 366 -7.68 -3.70 -4.90
CA GLY A 366 -9.00 -4.18 -5.28
C GLY A 366 -10.15 -3.22 -4.91
N TYR A 367 -11.20 -3.20 -5.72
CA TYR A 367 -12.40 -2.41 -5.46
C TYR A 367 -13.62 -3.07 -6.11
N PRO A 368 -14.81 -3.07 -5.47
CA PRO A 368 -15.99 -3.73 -6.01
C PRO A 368 -16.35 -3.25 -7.42
N GLY A 369 -16.45 -4.20 -8.34
CA GLY A 369 -16.84 -3.95 -9.74
C GLY A 369 -15.75 -3.35 -10.62
N TRP A 370 -14.52 -3.16 -10.11
CA TRP A 370 -13.37 -2.82 -10.94
C TRP A 370 -12.73 -4.09 -11.49
N GLU A 371 -12.27 -4.03 -12.73
CA GLU A 371 -11.65 -5.19 -13.35
C GLU A 371 -10.28 -5.47 -12.73
N ARG A 372 -9.98 -6.74 -12.51
CA ARG A 372 -8.68 -7.19 -12.04
C ARG A 372 -7.87 -7.65 -13.25
N ILE A 373 -6.65 -7.13 -13.39
CA ILE A 373 -5.73 -7.53 -14.47
C ILE A 373 -5.47 -9.03 -14.39
N THR A 374 -5.70 -9.72 -15.50
CA THR A 374 -5.46 -11.16 -15.63
C THR A 374 -3.98 -11.45 -15.50
N VAL A 375 -3.64 -12.48 -14.73
CA VAL A 375 -2.30 -13.05 -14.62
C VAL A 375 -2.30 -14.39 -15.35
N ASN A 376 -1.43 -14.54 -16.34
CA ASN A 376 -1.26 -15.76 -17.11
C ASN A 376 -0.56 -16.84 -16.27
N GLU A 377 -0.61 -18.09 -16.74
CA GLU A 377 0.00 -19.24 -16.05
C GLU A 377 1.52 -19.08 -15.84
N ASP A 378 2.20 -18.33 -16.70
CA ASP A 378 3.64 -18.02 -16.60
C ASP A 378 3.96 -16.84 -15.68
N GLY A 379 2.94 -16.23 -15.07
CA GLY A 379 3.05 -15.07 -14.18
C GLY A 379 3.04 -13.71 -14.89
N THR A 380 2.99 -13.67 -16.22
CA THR A 380 2.87 -12.41 -16.97
C THR A 380 1.47 -11.83 -16.84
N LYS A 381 1.36 -10.50 -16.82
CA LYS A 381 0.08 -9.80 -16.76
C LYS A 381 -0.42 -9.46 -18.16
N ASP A 382 -1.69 -9.67 -18.42
CA ASP A 382 -2.33 -9.31 -19.69
C ASP A 382 -2.97 -7.91 -19.59
N PHE A 383 -2.35 -6.91 -20.21
CA PHE A 383 -2.87 -5.54 -20.27
C PHE A 383 -3.69 -5.26 -21.53
N THR A 384 -3.96 -6.26 -22.37
CA THR A 384 -4.62 -6.09 -23.68
C THR A 384 -5.92 -5.29 -23.57
N ASN A 385 -6.79 -5.64 -22.62
CA ASN A 385 -8.07 -4.95 -22.46
C ASN A 385 -7.91 -3.47 -22.10
N VAL A 386 -6.98 -3.14 -21.19
CA VAL A 386 -6.71 -1.75 -20.79
C VAL A 386 -6.19 -0.93 -21.97
N ILE A 387 -5.32 -1.52 -22.79
CA ILE A 387 -4.75 -0.89 -23.98
C ILE A 387 -5.83 -0.62 -25.02
N GLU A 388 -6.73 -1.57 -25.28
CA GLU A 388 -7.83 -1.38 -26.22
C GLU A 388 -8.81 -0.29 -25.74
N ILE A 389 -9.12 -0.23 -24.45
CA ILE A 389 -9.96 0.85 -23.89
C ILE A 389 -9.24 2.20 -24.03
N ALA A 390 -7.93 2.26 -23.77
CA ALA A 390 -7.17 3.50 -23.90
C ALA A 390 -7.26 4.08 -25.31
N LYS A 391 -7.16 3.26 -26.36
CA LYS A 391 -7.28 3.68 -27.76
C LYS A 391 -8.62 4.36 -28.10
N THR A 392 -9.67 4.08 -27.33
CA THR A 392 -11.00 4.72 -27.49
C THR A 392 -11.17 6.01 -26.68
N CYS A 393 -10.23 6.31 -25.78
CA CYS A 393 -10.30 7.46 -24.90
C CYS A 393 -9.69 8.70 -25.55
N LYS A 394 -10.10 9.87 -25.06
CA LYS A 394 -9.43 11.14 -25.38
C LYS A 394 -8.07 11.18 -24.68
N ALA A 395 -7.15 11.98 -25.23
CA ALA A 395 -5.91 12.33 -24.56
C ALA A 395 -6.16 13.00 -23.19
N PRO A 396 -5.22 12.92 -22.24
CA PRO A 396 -5.34 13.60 -20.96
C PRO A 396 -5.53 15.12 -21.10
N ILE A 397 -6.30 15.73 -20.20
CA ILE A 397 -6.41 17.18 -20.10
C ILE A 397 -5.23 17.69 -19.28
N GLU A 398 -4.49 18.66 -19.81
CA GLU A 398 -3.38 19.29 -19.11
C GLU A 398 -3.88 20.04 -17.86
N ILE A 399 -3.31 19.73 -16.71
CA ILE A 399 -3.62 20.37 -15.42
C ILE A 399 -2.50 21.28 -14.91
N GLU A 400 -1.29 21.09 -15.44
CA GLU A 400 -0.09 21.89 -15.16
C GLU A 400 0.97 21.66 -16.25
N THR A 401 2.04 22.46 -16.24
CA THR A 401 3.18 22.34 -17.16
C THR A 401 4.49 22.50 -16.39
N GLY A 402 5.60 22.08 -17.02
CA GLY A 402 6.93 22.20 -16.46
C GLY A 402 7.51 20.83 -16.11
N SER A 403 8.37 20.82 -15.08
CA SER A 403 9.08 19.61 -14.69
C SER A 403 9.37 19.55 -13.19
N ILE A 404 9.68 18.34 -12.72
CA ILE A 404 10.17 18.07 -11.36
C ILE A 404 11.49 17.31 -11.48
N VAL A 405 12.46 17.67 -10.65
CA VAL A 405 13.76 16.98 -10.59
C VAL A 405 13.77 15.97 -9.44
N GLY A 406 14.23 14.75 -9.71
CA GLY A 406 14.40 13.69 -8.71
C GLY A 406 15.47 12.68 -9.09
N GLY A 407 15.51 11.54 -8.39
CA GLY A 407 16.49 10.47 -8.63
C GLY A 407 17.73 10.52 -7.73
N PHE A 408 17.62 11.14 -6.56
CA PHE A 408 18.69 11.26 -5.56
C PHE A 408 18.68 10.08 -4.57
N ALA A 409 18.60 8.86 -5.09
CA ALA A 409 18.79 7.64 -4.28
C ALA A 409 20.25 7.50 -3.83
N HIS A 410 20.55 6.51 -2.97
CA HIS A 410 21.85 6.39 -2.29
C HIS A 410 23.03 6.43 -3.25
N HIS A 411 22.99 5.69 -4.37
CA HIS A 411 24.08 5.64 -5.34
C HIS A 411 24.38 7.02 -5.95
N GLN A 412 23.34 7.74 -6.36
CA GLN A 412 23.46 9.07 -6.94
C GLN A 412 24.00 10.08 -5.93
N VAL A 413 23.55 10.02 -4.67
CA VAL A 413 24.01 10.93 -3.62
C VAL A 413 25.44 10.60 -3.19
N PHE A 414 25.82 9.33 -3.15
CA PHE A 414 27.20 8.90 -2.89
C PHE A 414 28.15 9.39 -3.98
N ALA A 415 27.73 9.36 -5.25
CA ALA A 415 28.51 9.94 -6.35
C ALA A 415 28.69 11.47 -6.22
N LEU A 416 27.85 12.14 -5.43
CA LEU A 416 27.92 13.58 -5.14
C LEU A 416 28.50 13.89 -3.75
N ALA A 417 28.99 12.88 -3.02
CA ALA A 417 29.37 13.01 -1.62
C ALA A 417 30.39 14.12 -1.38
N ASP A 418 31.48 14.19 -2.15
CA ASP A 418 32.51 15.21 -1.99
C ASP A 418 31.94 16.63 -2.11
N LYS A 419 31.11 16.87 -3.12
CA LYS A 419 30.44 18.16 -3.34
C LYS A 419 29.53 18.52 -2.18
N ILE A 420 28.77 17.56 -1.66
CA ILE A 420 27.89 17.76 -0.50
C ILE A 420 28.70 18.06 0.76
N VAL A 421 29.77 17.30 0.99
CA VAL A 421 30.65 17.45 2.15
C VAL A 421 31.34 18.81 2.15
N ASP A 422 31.83 19.26 0.99
CA ASP A 422 32.44 20.59 0.83
C ASP A 422 31.43 21.71 1.07
N ALA A 423 30.20 21.56 0.58
CA ALA A 423 29.12 22.50 0.81
C ALA A 423 28.72 22.58 2.30
N VAL A 424 28.76 21.46 3.03
CA VAL A 424 28.54 21.45 4.48
C VAL A 424 29.72 22.08 5.23
N LYS A 425 30.97 21.70 4.91
CA LYS A 425 32.19 22.22 5.57
C LYS A 425 32.37 23.73 5.36
N SER A 426 32.05 24.24 4.17
CA SER A 426 32.06 25.68 3.87
C SER A 426 30.92 26.46 4.52
N GLY A 427 29.90 25.75 5.03
CA GLY A 427 28.69 26.34 5.60
C GLY A 427 27.67 26.82 4.57
N ALA A 428 27.84 26.48 3.29
CA ALA A 428 26.85 26.73 2.24
C ALA A 428 25.56 25.91 2.45
N ILE A 429 25.70 24.68 2.95
CA ILE A 429 24.60 23.88 3.50
C ILE A 429 24.72 23.88 5.02
N LYS A 430 23.74 24.47 5.70
CA LYS A 430 23.67 24.50 7.17
C LYS A 430 22.94 23.32 7.78
N LYS A 431 21.93 22.78 7.07
CA LYS A 431 21.09 21.71 7.60
C LYS A 431 20.36 20.93 6.52
N PHE A 432 20.18 19.65 6.79
CA PHE A 432 19.26 18.78 6.06
C PHE A 432 17.98 18.59 6.87
N PHE A 433 16.83 18.63 6.20
CA PHE A 433 15.52 18.30 6.77
C PHE A 433 14.95 17.09 6.06
N VAL A 434 14.84 15.96 6.76
CA VAL A 434 14.12 14.80 6.24
C VAL A 434 12.62 15.08 6.33
N MET A 435 11.96 15.23 5.19
CA MET A 435 10.52 15.48 5.08
C MET A 435 9.80 14.35 4.31
N ALA A 436 10.42 13.17 4.28
CA ALA A 436 9.87 11.96 3.67
C ALA A 436 8.58 11.47 4.35
N GLY A 437 7.89 10.54 3.70
CA GLY A 437 6.72 9.84 4.24
C GLY A 437 5.49 9.94 3.34
N CYS A 438 4.30 9.94 3.95
CA CYS A 438 3.03 9.88 3.24
C CYS A 438 2.22 11.18 3.37
N ASP A 439 1.65 11.65 2.27
CA ASP A 439 0.68 12.76 2.25
C ASP A 439 -0.75 12.28 2.62
N GLY A 440 -1.67 13.21 2.83
CA GLY A 440 -3.08 12.93 3.14
C GLY A 440 -3.97 14.17 3.05
N ARG A 441 -5.25 14.01 3.40
CA ARG A 441 -6.34 14.98 3.18
C ARG A 441 -6.40 16.11 4.18
N MET A 442 -5.88 15.89 5.39
CA MET A 442 -6.03 16.84 6.49
C MET A 442 -5.41 18.20 6.14
N LYS A 443 -6.19 19.27 6.28
CA LYS A 443 -5.74 20.65 6.03
C LYS A 443 -4.51 21.04 6.87
N SER A 444 -4.34 20.45 8.04
CA SER A 444 -3.15 20.67 8.87
C SER A 444 -1.84 20.29 8.18
N ARG A 445 -1.87 19.53 7.08
CA ARG A 445 -0.70 19.22 6.25
C ARG A 445 -0.19 20.40 5.41
N ASP A 446 -0.95 21.49 5.32
CA ASP A 446 -0.47 22.76 4.77
C ASP A 446 0.78 23.25 5.53
N TYR A 447 0.94 22.81 6.79
CA TYR A 447 2.18 22.94 7.56
C TYR A 447 3.44 22.56 6.77
N TYR A 448 3.43 21.44 6.03
CA TYR A 448 4.63 20.96 5.33
C TYR A 448 5.01 21.85 4.15
N THR A 449 4.02 22.39 3.44
CA THR A 449 4.23 23.37 2.37
C THR A 449 4.79 24.66 2.95
N GLU A 450 4.13 25.23 3.96
CA GLU A 450 4.59 26.47 4.61
C GLU A 450 5.97 26.33 5.25
N PHE A 451 6.26 25.17 5.85
CA PHE A 451 7.55 24.87 6.45
C PHE A 451 8.65 24.89 5.38
N ALA A 452 8.44 24.20 4.25
CA ALA A 452 9.39 24.16 3.14
C ALA A 452 9.66 25.55 2.54
N GLU A 453 8.63 26.39 2.40
CA GLU A 453 8.76 27.78 1.90
C GLU A 453 9.54 28.68 2.87
N LYS A 454 9.35 28.49 4.18
CA LYS A 454 9.98 29.31 5.23
C LYS A 454 11.39 28.85 5.59
N LEU A 455 11.83 27.69 5.11
CA LEU A 455 13.18 27.20 5.36
C LEU A 455 14.24 28.15 4.79
N PRO A 456 15.31 28.46 5.56
CA PRO A 456 16.44 29.25 5.08
C PRO A 456 17.01 28.70 3.77
N LYS A 457 17.49 29.60 2.89
CA LYS A 457 17.99 29.22 1.55
C LYS A 457 19.27 28.38 1.57
N ASP A 458 19.91 28.24 2.72
CA ASP A 458 21.09 27.41 2.98
C ASP A 458 20.74 26.02 3.56
N THR A 459 19.49 25.57 3.40
CA THR A 459 19.04 24.22 3.83
C THR A 459 18.58 23.37 2.66
N ILE A 460 18.72 22.04 2.81
CA ILE A 460 18.25 21.04 1.84
C ILE A 460 17.16 20.16 2.47
N ILE A 461 16.10 19.90 1.71
CA ILE A 461 15.07 18.91 2.03
C ILE A 461 15.46 17.57 1.41
N LEU A 462 15.45 16.51 2.22
CA LEU A 462 15.56 15.12 1.76
C LEU A 462 14.18 14.48 1.81
N THR A 463 13.70 13.92 0.71
CA THR A 463 12.37 13.31 0.65
C THR A 463 12.37 11.94 -0.03
N ALA A 464 11.38 11.15 0.34
CA ALA A 464 11.00 9.89 -0.24
C ALA A 464 9.50 9.69 0.05
N GLY A 465 8.76 9.10 -0.88
CA GLY A 465 7.31 8.89 -0.74
C GLY A 465 6.45 10.13 -1.04
N CYS A 466 5.12 9.93 -1.06
CA CYS A 466 4.19 10.92 -1.60
C CYS A 466 4.06 12.21 -0.78
N ALA A 467 4.65 12.29 0.42
CA ALA A 467 4.80 13.55 1.15
C ALA A 467 5.48 14.64 0.30
N LYS A 468 6.33 14.24 -0.65
CA LYS A 468 7.00 15.12 -1.62
C LYS A 468 6.05 16.10 -2.31
N PHE A 469 4.80 15.69 -2.58
CA PHE A 469 3.84 16.50 -3.34
C PHE A 469 3.37 17.77 -2.61
N ARG A 470 3.74 17.93 -1.34
CA ARG A 470 3.53 19.18 -0.59
C ARG A 470 4.53 20.28 -0.94
N TYR A 471 5.67 19.94 -1.55
CA TYR A 471 6.76 20.91 -1.76
C TYR A 471 7.64 20.66 -3.01
N ASN A 472 7.50 19.54 -3.73
CA ASN A 472 8.31 19.21 -4.91
C ASN A 472 8.00 20.05 -6.16
N LYS A 473 6.87 20.77 -6.16
CA LYS A 473 6.45 21.71 -7.22
C LYS A 473 6.73 23.17 -6.86
N LEU A 474 7.39 23.43 -5.73
CA LEU A 474 7.79 24.77 -5.33
C LEU A 474 9.13 25.14 -5.99
N ASN A 475 9.30 26.41 -6.35
CA ASN A 475 10.58 26.91 -6.86
C ASN A 475 11.54 27.25 -5.72
N LEU A 476 12.08 26.21 -5.06
CA LEU A 476 12.96 26.36 -3.89
C LEU A 476 14.42 26.64 -4.26
N GLY A 477 14.82 26.49 -5.52
CA GLY A 477 16.17 26.74 -6.02
C GLY A 477 17.20 25.67 -5.67
N ASP A 478 18.47 26.02 -5.79
CA ASP A 478 19.63 25.16 -5.54
C ASP A 478 20.70 25.85 -4.66
N ILE A 479 21.62 25.05 -4.13
CA ILE A 479 22.82 25.52 -3.42
C ILE A 479 24.03 24.98 -4.18
N GLY A 480 24.71 25.85 -4.94
CA GLY A 480 25.90 25.47 -5.71
C GLY A 480 25.63 24.38 -6.76
N GLY A 481 24.45 24.40 -7.37
CA GLY A 481 23.98 23.38 -8.31
C GLY A 481 23.50 22.08 -7.66
N ILE A 482 23.25 22.05 -6.35
CA ILE A 482 22.56 20.94 -5.65
C ILE A 482 21.12 21.39 -5.38
N PRO A 483 20.08 20.75 -5.95
CA PRO A 483 18.70 21.14 -5.71
C PRO A 483 18.36 21.16 -4.22
N ARG A 484 17.56 22.13 -3.77
CA ARG A 484 17.14 22.22 -2.36
C ARG A 484 16.09 21.18 -1.97
N VAL A 485 15.58 20.39 -2.92
CA VAL A 485 14.77 19.20 -2.68
C VAL A 485 15.44 18.04 -3.38
N LEU A 486 15.90 17.05 -2.60
CA LEU A 486 16.48 15.81 -3.10
C LEU A 486 15.49 14.69 -2.88
N ASP A 487 14.82 14.30 -3.97
CA ASP A 487 13.86 13.20 -3.99
C ASP A 487 14.56 11.88 -4.30
N ALA A 488 14.63 11.01 -3.29
CA ALA A 488 15.23 9.68 -3.40
C ALA A 488 14.32 8.67 -4.10
N GLY A 489 13.00 8.90 -4.12
CA GLY A 489 12.04 7.98 -4.75
C GLY A 489 10.77 7.73 -3.93
N GLN A 490 10.30 6.49 -3.95
CA GLN A 490 9.08 6.00 -3.29
C GLN A 490 9.27 5.95 -1.77
N CYS A 491 8.23 5.64 -1.00
CA CYS A 491 8.36 5.54 0.46
C CYS A 491 9.44 4.52 0.92
N ASN A 492 9.61 3.40 0.22
CA ASN A 492 10.70 2.42 0.43
C ASN A 492 12.10 3.03 0.25
N ASP A 493 12.24 4.05 -0.61
CA ASP A 493 13.52 4.73 -0.84
C ASP A 493 13.93 5.64 0.33
N SER A 494 13.14 5.68 1.42
CA SER A 494 13.61 6.15 2.73
C SER A 494 14.84 5.36 3.20
N TYR A 495 15.02 4.12 2.73
CA TYR A 495 16.25 3.36 2.89
C TYR A 495 17.48 4.09 2.34
N SER A 496 17.37 4.71 1.16
CA SER A 496 18.44 5.56 0.62
C SER A 496 18.79 6.70 1.57
N LEU A 497 17.78 7.35 2.17
CA LEU A 497 18.00 8.45 3.11
C LEU A 497 18.73 7.99 4.38
N ALA A 498 18.41 6.80 4.88
CA ALA A 498 19.12 6.19 6.00
C ALA A 498 20.59 5.89 5.65
N LEU A 499 20.86 5.32 4.47
CA LEU A 499 22.22 5.07 3.99
C LEU A 499 23.02 6.37 3.80
N ILE A 500 22.39 7.43 3.30
CA ILE A 500 22.99 8.76 3.19
C ILE A 500 23.36 9.30 4.57
N ALA A 501 22.47 9.23 5.54
CA ALA A 501 22.76 9.67 6.91
C ALA A 501 23.92 8.88 7.54
N LEU A 502 23.94 7.55 7.36
CA LEU A 502 25.04 6.70 7.83
C LEU A 502 26.37 7.05 7.15
N LYS A 503 26.34 7.35 5.84
CA LYS A 503 27.55 7.76 5.13
C LYS A 503 28.07 9.12 5.60
N LEU A 504 27.18 10.08 5.85
CA LEU A 504 27.58 11.37 6.42
C LEU A 504 28.12 11.22 7.84
N LYS A 505 27.53 10.35 8.67
CA LYS A 505 28.06 10.01 9.99
C LYS A 505 29.49 9.48 9.91
N GLU A 506 29.76 8.57 8.98
CA GLU A 506 31.11 8.04 8.72
C GLU A 506 32.08 9.14 8.28
N VAL A 507 31.71 9.96 7.29
CA VAL A 507 32.56 11.02 6.74
C VAL A 507 32.89 12.14 7.73
N PHE A 508 31.96 12.43 8.65
CA PHE A 508 32.14 13.46 9.69
C PHE A 508 32.62 12.91 11.04
N GLU A 509 32.92 11.61 11.12
CA GLU A 509 33.39 10.95 12.36
C GLU A 509 32.50 11.21 13.58
N LEU A 510 31.17 11.18 13.38
CA LEU A 510 30.14 11.45 14.41
C LEU A 510 29.76 10.22 15.24
#